data_AF-A0A6N2KSN6-F1
#
_entry.id   AF-A0A6N2KSN6-F1
#
_cell.length_a   1.000
_cell.length_b   1.000
_cell.length_c   1.000
_cell.angle_alpha   90.00
_cell.angle_beta   90.00
_cell.angle_gamma   90.00
#
_symmetry.space_group_name_H-M   'P 1'
#
loop_
_entity.id
_entity.type
_entity.pdbx_description
1 polymer ?
#
loop_
_entity_poly.entity_id
_entity_poly.type
_entity_poly.pdbx_seq_one_letter_code
_entity_poly.pdbx_strand_id
1 'polypeptide(L)'
;MGDLLGISNNSIVPVDQPSTPPGPPLPVLLPASTGQGLQISAQLKGQDGQIFYSLLFENNSQIPLDGFMIQFNKNSLGLAAAGPLQVPQLQPGTSVAILLPMVLFQNMSAGPPTSLLQVAVKNNQQPVWYFNDKISLHVFFTEDGRMERGSFLEVTS
;
A
#
# COMPACT_ATOMS: atom_id res chain seq x y z
N MET A 1 17.58 -62.77 11.11
CA MET A 1 16.99 -62.68 12.46
C MET A 1 17.78 -61.56 13.15
N GLY A 2 17.38 -60.28 13.04
CA GLY A 2 16.26 -59.62 13.76
C GLY A 2 16.75 -59.31 15.19
N ASP A 3 16.69 -58.11 15.78
CA ASP A 3 16.24 -56.76 15.41
C ASP A 3 17.00 -55.75 16.31
N LEU A 4 17.23 -54.53 15.82
CA LEU A 4 17.63 -53.35 16.60
C LEU A 4 16.49 -52.33 16.52
N LEU A 5 15.76 -52.12 17.62
CA LEU A 5 14.71 -51.10 17.73
C LEU A 5 14.87 -50.26 19.00
N GLY A 6 15.75 -49.26 18.92
CA GLY A 6 15.41 -47.88 19.32
C GLY A 6 15.41 -47.10 18.00
N ILE A 7 14.61 -46.11 17.67
CA ILE A 7 14.26 -44.83 18.32
C ILE A 7 13.14 -44.31 17.39
N SER A 8 12.05 -43.70 17.82
CA SER A 8 11.98 -42.25 18.05
C SER A 8 10.51 -41.86 18.22
N ASN A 9 10.27 -41.03 19.22
CA ASN A 9 8.98 -40.46 19.54
C ASN A 9 8.50 -39.50 18.44
N ASN A 10 7.22 -39.63 18.14
CA ASN A 10 6.39 -38.69 17.39
C ASN A 10 6.65 -37.23 17.78
N SER A 11 7.33 -36.49 16.89
CA SER A 11 7.21 -35.03 16.82
C SER A 11 6.23 -34.72 15.70
N ILE A 12 4.99 -34.45 16.08
CA ILE A 12 3.92 -34.01 15.18
C ILE A 12 4.33 -32.63 14.65
N VAL A 13 4.79 -32.57 13.41
CA VAL A 13 4.90 -31.34 12.64
C VAL A 13 3.48 -30.88 12.26
N PRO A 14 3.08 -29.62 12.52
CA PRO A 14 1.83 -29.11 11.96
C PRO A 14 1.94 -29.07 10.43
N VAL A 15 1.09 -29.85 9.77
CA VAL A 15 0.99 -29.97 8.31
C VAL A 15 0.21 -28.78 7.76
N ASP A 16 0.76 -28.17 6.71
CA ASP A 16 0.15 -27.27 5.73
C ASP A 16 -0.80 -26.17 6.23
N GLN A 17 -0.23 -25.00 6.47
CA GLN A 17 -0.93 -23.76 6.13
C GLN A 17 -0.53 -23.41 4.69
N PRO A 18 -1.47 -23.28 3.73
CA PRO A 18 -1.12 -22.82 2.40
C PRO A 18 -0.55 -21.41 2.52
N SER A 19 0.77 -21.30 2.41
CA SER A 19 1.45 -20.03 2.28
C SER A 19 1.13 -19.51 0.88
N THR A 20 0.16 -18.60 0.81
CA THR A 20 0.00 -17.75 -0.36
C THR A 20 1.39 -17.17 -0.68
N PRO A 21 1.92 -17.35 -1.90
CA PRO A 21 3.23 -16.81 -2.23
C PRO A 21 3.25 -15.33 -1.86
N PRO A 22 4.26 -14.83 -1.12
CA PRO A 22 4.37 -13.41 -0.89
C PRO A 22 4.38 -12.73 -2.26
N GLY A 23 3.42 -11.84 -2.48
CA GLY A 23 3.42 -11.00 -3.67
C GLY A 23 4.75 -10.24 -3.79
N PRO A 24 5.03 -9.64 -4.96
CA PRO A 24 6.23 -8.82 -5.11
C PRO A 24 6.31 -7.76 -3.99
N PRO A 25 7.50 -7.45 -3.48
CA PRO A 25 7.66 -6.46 -2.41
C PRO A 25 7.15 -5.09 -2.88
N LEU A 26 6.53 -4.34 -1.96
CA LEU A 26 6.06 -2.98 -2.24
C LEU A 26 7.24 -2.10 -2.70
N PRO A 27 7.07 -1.27 -3.74
CA PRO A 27 8.12 -0.37 -4.19
C PRO A 27 8.38 0.73 -3.14
N VAL A 28 9.65 1.03 -2.90
CA VAL A 28 10.07 2.10 -1.98
C VAL A 28 9.87 3.45 -2.66
N LEU A 29 9.04 4.32 -2.06
CA LEU A 29 8.73 5.66 -2.58
C LEU A 29 9.43 6.77 -1.79
N LEU A 30 9.67 6.56 -0.49
CA LEU A 30 10.55 7.38 0.33
C LEU A 30 11.64 6.49 0.93
N PRO A 31 12.87 6.51 0.39
CA PRO A 31 13.99 5.78 0.97
C PRO A 31 14.39 6.30 2.35
N ALA A 32 14.82 5.42 3.27
CA ALA A 32 15.28 5.81 4.60
C ALA A 32 16.41 6.86 4.57
N SER A 33 17.29 6.79 3.56
CA SER A 33 18.42 7.71 3.40
C SER A 33 17.99 9.16 3.15
N THR A 34 16.84 9.37 2.51
CA THR A 34 16.28 10.70 2.26
C THR A 34 15.18 11.07 3.25
N GLY A 35 14.54 10.08 3.89
CA GLY A 35 13.49 10.27 4.91
C GLY A 35 13.98 10.40 6.36
N GLN A 36 15.28 10.65 6.59
CA GLN A 36 15.88 10.72 7.93
C GLN A 36 15.58 9.47 8.80
N GLY A 37 15.68 8.29 8.18
CA GLY A 37 15.38 7.01 8.80
C GLY A 37 13.94 6.53 8.62
N LEU A 38 13.00 7.39 8.24
CA LEU A 38 11.67 6.92 7.82
C LEU A 38 11.75 6.37 6.39
N GLN A 39 11.34 5.12 6.21
CA GLN A 39 11.11 4.54 4.89
C GLN A 39 9.61 4.31 4.66
N ILE A 40 9.14 4.64 3.45
CA ILE A 40 7.77 4.39 3.01
C ILE A 40 7.80 3.63 1.70
N SER A 41 7.19 2.45 1.70
CA SER A 41 6.91 1.68 0.50
C SER A 41 5.41 1.65 0.28
N ALA A 42 4.95 1.83 -0.95
CA ALA A 42 3.51 1.89 -1.19
C ALA A 42 3.11 1.49 -2.61
N GLN A 43 1.86 1.09 -2.76
CA GLN A 43 1.20 0.96 -4.05
C GLN A 43 -0.31 1.12 -3.91
N LEU A 44 -0.96 1.60 -4.96
CA LEU A 44 -2.41 1.49 -5.08
C LEU A 44 -2.79 0.04 -5.38
N LYS A 45 -3.85 -0.44 -4.74
CA LYS A 45 -4.41 -1.79 -4.93
C LYS A 45 -5.92 -1.69 -5.06
N GLY A 46 -6.48 -2.37 -6.06
CA GLY A 46 -7.91 -2.64 -6.15
C GLY A 46 -8.21 -3.96 -5.45
N GLN A 47 -9.22 -3.99 -4.60
CA GLN A 47 -9.70 -5.20 -3.94
C GLN A 47 -11.21 -5.09 -3.72
N ASP A 48 -11.98 -6.08 -4.18
CA ASP A 48 -13.44 -6.15 -3.99
C ASP A 48 -14.18 -4.88 -4.44
N GLY A 49 -13.73 -4.24 -5.52
CA GLY A 49 -14.31 -2.99 -6.05
C GLY A 49 -13.95 -1.73 -5.25
N GLN A 50 -13.14 -1.85 -4.19
CA GLN A 50 -12.61 -0.73 -3.41
C GLN A 50 -11.13 -0.51 -3.71
N ILE A 51 -10.72 0.76 -3.71
CA ILE A 51 -9.32 1.15 -3.90
C ILE A 51 -8.70 1.43 -2.55
N PHE A 52 -7.52 0.86 -2.34
CA PHE A 52 -6.70 1.08 -1.16
C PHE A 52 -5.33 1.60 -1.58
N TYR A 53 -4.76 2.45 -0.72
CA TYR A 53 -3.35 2.75 -0.74
C TYR A 53 -2.64 1.86 0.28
N SER A 54 -1.97 0.82 -0.22
CA SER A 54 -1.22 -0.13 0.58
C SER A 54 0.12 0.50 0.93
N LEU A 55 0.34 0.77 2.20
CA LEU A 55 1.51 1.46 2.74
C LEU A 55 2.27 0.55 3.70
N LEU A 56 3.59 0.59 3.64
CA LEU A 56 4.49 0.03 4.64
C LEU A 56 5.38 1.18 5.15
N PHE A 57 5.26 1.48 6.44
CA PHE A 57 6.12 2.43 7.12
C PHE A 57 7.18 1.66 7.91
N GLU A 58 8.44 2.07 7.80
CA GLU A 58 9.55 1.48 8.55
C GLU A 58 10.36 2.57 9.24
N ASN A 59 10.55 2.44 10.54
CA ASN A 59 11.31 3.38 11.33
C ASN A 59 12.76 2.89 11.51
N ASN A 60 13.65 3.34 10.65
CA ASN A 60 15.10 3.11 10.73
C ASN A 60 15.83 4.25 11.48
N SER A 61 15.09 5.20 12.04
CA SER A 61 15.67 6.24 12.90
C SER A 61 15.94 5.71 14.31
N GLN A 62 16.56 6.54 15.15
CA GLN A 62 16.86 6.21 16.56
C GLN A 62 15.81 6.76 17.54
N ILE A 63 14.70 7.34 17.04
CA ILE A 63 13.64 7.93 17.86
C ILE A 63 12.27 7.33 17.51
N PRO A 64 11.31 7.30 18.46
CA PRO A 64 9.92 6.96 18.14
C PRO A 64 9.31 7.98 17.17
N LEU A 65 8.49 7.50 16.23
CA LEU A 65 7.77 8.34 15.27
C LEU A 65 6.25 8.19 15.45
N ASP A 66 5.52 9.30 15.56
CA ASP A 66 4.06 9.30 15.72
C ASP A 66 3.36 10.50 15.06
N GLY A 67 2.02 10.52 15.13
CA GLY A 67 1.23 11.62 14.57
C GLY A 67 1.29 11.68 13.04
N PHE A 68 1.38 10.52 12.39
CA PHE A 68 1.47 10.44 10.95
C PHE A 68 0.23 11.03 10.27
N MET A 69 0.47 11.86 9.26
CA MET A 69 -0.54 12.43 8.38
C MET A 69 -0.10 12.25 6.93
N ILE A 70 -1.08 12.10 6.04
CA ILE A 70 -0.88 11.97 4.61
C ILE A 70 -1.82 12.92 3.87
N GLN A 71 -1.32 13.52 2.80
CA GLN A 71 -2.09 14.35 1.89
C GLN A 71 -1.71 14.02 0.45
N PHE A 72 -2.68 14.14 -0.44
CA PHE A 72 -2.50 13.97 -1.88
C PHE A 72 -2.73 15.32 -2.56
N ASN A 73 -1.84 15.70 -3.47
CA ASN A 73 -2.15 16.82 -4.36
C ASN A 73 -3.32 16.44 -5.28
N LYS A 74 -3.95 17.49 -5.84
CA LYS A 74 -4.95 17.33 -6.89
C LYS A 74 -4.38 16.47 -8.02
N ASN A 75 -5.12 15.46 -8.42
CA ASN A 75 -4.69 14.49 -9.44
C ASN A 75 -5.83 14.20 -10.43
N SER A 76 -5.49 13.61 -11.57
CA SER A 76 -6.40 13.48 -12.70
C SER A 76 -7.56 12.50 -12.47
N LEU A 77 -7.49 11.64 -11.45
CA LEU A 77 -8.54 10.70 -11.08
C LEU A 77 -9.33 11.14 -9.85
N GLY A 78 -8.94 12.28 -9.25
CA GLY A 78 -9.56 12.80 -8.05
C GLY A 78 -9.36 11.91 -6.83
N LEU A 79 -8.30 11.10 -6.81
CA LEU A 79 -7.95 10.23 -5.70
C LEU A 79 -7.71 11.04 -4.43
N ALA A 80 -8.32 10.59 -3.33
CA ALA A 80 -8.10 11.13 -1.99
C ALA A 80 -8.24 10.02 -0.94
N ALA A 81 -7.70 10.25 0.25
CA ALA A 81 -7.96 9.39 1.40
C ALA A 81 -9.46 9.46 1.77
N ALA A 82 -10.08 8.31 2.04
CA ALA A 82 -11.46 8.25 2.52
C ALA A 82 -11.60 8.66 4.00
N GLY A 83 -10.48 8.74 4.73
CA GLY A 83 -10.45 9.05 6.15
C GLY A 83 -9.03 9.32 6.65
N PRO A 84 -8.88 9.62 7.95
CA PRO A 84 -7.59 9.91 8.55
C PRO A 84 -6.69 8.67 8.53
N LEU A 85 -5.40 8.88 8.23
CA LEU A 85 -4.38 7.84 8.29
C LEU A 85 -4.20 7.36 9.74
N GLN A 86 -4.32 6.04 9.96
CA GLN A 86 -4.18 5.40 11.27
C GLN A 86 -2.86 4.64 11.34
N VAL A 87 -1.75 5.34 11.60
CA VAL A 87 -0.45 4.69 11.89
C VAL A 87 -0.23 4.72 13.41
N PRO A 88 -0.01 3.58 14.09
CA PRO A 88 0.42 3.59 15.48
C PRO A 88 1.81 4.24 15.61
N GLN A 89 2.19 4.60 16.84
CA GLN A 89 3.57 5.04 17.09
C GLN A 89 4.55 3.92 16.70
N LEU A 90 5.56 4.27 15.90
CA LEU A 90 6.60 3.36 15.46
C LEU A 90 7.85 3.53 16.31
N GLN A 91 8.25 2.46 17.02
CA GLN A 91 9.52 2.41 17.73
C GLN A 91 10.70 2.24 16.74
N PRO A 92 11.93 2.65 17.11
CA PRO A 92 13.12 2.36 16.32
C PRO A 92 13.22 0.87 15.93
N GLY A 93 13.51 0.60 14.67
CA GLY A 93 13.65 -0.75 14.11
C GLY A 93 12.32 -1.47 13.82
N THR A 94 11.17 -0.82 14.00
CA THR A 94 9.85 -1.43 13.76
C THR A 94 9.22 -0.98 12.45
N SER A 95 8.24 -1.76 11.98
CA SER A 95 7.46 -1.47 10.78
C SER A 95 5.97 -1.75 10.98
N VAL A 96 5.14 -1.11 10.15
CA VAL A 96 3.70 -1.36 10.12
C VAL A 96 3.16 -1.25 8.70
N ALA A 97 2.33 -2.22 8.32
CA ALA A 97 1.57 -2.19 7.07
C ALA A 97 0.16 -1.65 7.31
N ILE A 98 -0.28 -0.69 6.49
CA ILE A 98 -1.59 -0.03 6.56
C ILE A 98 -2.26 -0.11 5.20
N LEU A 99 -3.56 -0.41 5.18
CA LEU A 99 -4.42 -0.24 4.01
C LEU A 99 -5.27 1.01 4.21
N LEU A 100 -4.91 2.10 3.54
CA LEU A 100 -5.68 3.34 3.59
C LEU A 100 -6.79 3.30 2.53
N PRO A 101 -8.08 3.33 2.91
CA PRO A 101 -9.15 3.36 1.92
C PRO A 101 -9.11 4.67 1.13
N MET A 102 -9.30 4.57 -0.19
CA MET A 102 -9.25 5.69 -1.13
C MET A 102 -10.60 5.91 -1.80
N VAL A 103 -10.90 7.16 -2.11
CA VAL A 103 -12.10 7.58 -2.87
C VAL A 103 -11.69 8.28 -4.17
N LEU A 104 -12.57 8.23 -5.16
CA LEU A 104 -12.37 8.83 -6.49
C LEU A 104 -13.18 10.11 -6.66
N PHE A 105 -12.78 10.92 -7.64
CA PHE A 105 -13.48 12.14 -8.09
C PHE A 105 -13.63 13.23 -7.01
N GLN A 106 -12.89 13.16 -5.91
CA GLN A 106 -12.95 14.15 -4.83
C GLN A 106 -11.87 15.25 -4.95
N ASN A 107 -10.68 14.90 -5.48
CA ASN A 107 -9.50 15.78 -5.47
C ASN A 107 -8.96 16.03 -6.89
N MET A 108 -9.83 16.43 -7.81
CA MET A 108 -9.53 16.55 -9.24
C MET A 108 -8.57 17.71 -9.55
N SER A 109 -7.60 17.49 -10.44
CA SER A 109 -6.81 18.55 -11.06
C SER A 109 -7.42 19.02 -12.38
N ALA A 110 -7.21 20.30 -12.74
CA ALA A 110 -7.68 20.91 -13.99
C ALA A 110 -6.63 20.88 -15.11
N GLY A 111 -5.47 20.28 -14.86
CA GLY A 111 -4.37 20.19 -15.83
C GLY A 111 -4.53 18.99 -16.78
N PRO A 112 -3.56 18.79 -17.70
CA PRO A 112 -3.51 17.61 -18.55
C PRO A 112 -3.59 16.31 -17.72
N PRO A 113 -4.23 15.24 -18.23
CA PRO A 113 -4.26 13.96 -17.55
C PRO A 113 -2.84 13.42 -17.28
N THR A 114 -2.58 13.00 -16.04
CA THR A 114 -1.32 12.36 -15.65
C THR A 114 -1.59 11.13 -14.79
N SER A 115 -0.69 10.16 -14.83
CA SER A 115 -0.67 9.02 -13.91
C SER A 115 0.16 9.28 -12.66
N LEU A 116 0.61 10.52 -12.42
CA LEU A 116 1.44 10.87 -11.28
C LEU A 116 0.56 11.15 -10.06
N LEU A 117 0.80 10.44 -8.96
CA LEU A 117 0.21 10.74 -7.67
C LEU A 117 1.28 11.40 -6.79
N GLN A 118 1.12 12.69 -6.50
CA GLN A 118 2.03 13.39 -5.60
C GLN A 118 1.49 13.31 -4.18
N VAL A 119 2.34 12.85 -3.26
CA VAL A 119 1.97 12.56 -1.88
C VAL A 119 2.85 13.37 -0.95
N ALA A 120 2.26 13.92 0.10
CA ALA A 120 2.94 14.53 1.22
C ALA A 120 2.67 13.71 2.48
N VAL A 121 3.72 13.34 3.21
CA VAL A 121 3.62 12.66 4.50
C VAL A 121 4.38 13.46 5.56
N LYS A 122 3.82 13.54 6.76
CA LYS A 122 4.53 14.11 7.92
C LYS A 122 4.25 13.28 9.16
N ASN A 123 5.14 13.41 10.14
CA ASN A 123 4.93 12.97 11.52
C ASN A 123 5.27 14.15 12.45
N ASN A 124 5.25 13.93 13.76
CA ASN A 124 5.49 15.00 14.73
C ASN A 124 6.98 15.38 14.89
N GLN A 125 7.90 14.48 14.56
CA GLN A 125 9.33 14.61 14.85
C GLN A 125 10.15 15.12 13.65
N GLN A 126 9.65 14.96 12.43
CA GLN A 126 10.39 15.15 11.18
C GLN A 126 9.67 16.15 10.25
N PRO A 127 10.37 16.72 9.26
CA PRO A 127 9.73 17.58 8.26
C PRO A 127 8.70 16.83 7.42
N VAL A 128 7.94 17.60 6.63
CA VAL A 128 7.06 17.04 5.61
C VAL A 128 7.90 16.47 4.46
N TRP A 129 7.64 15.22 4.12
CA TRP A 129 8.23 14.53 2.99
C TRP A 129 7.29 14.53 1.79
N TYR A 130 7.84 14.75 0.61
CA TYR A 130 7.11 14.71 -0.65
C TYR A 130 7.70 13.61 -1.53
N PHE A 131 6.84 12.78 -2.10
CA PHE A 131 7.23 11.75 -3.06
C PHE A 131 6.16 11.57 -4.12
N ASN A 132 6.55 10.93 -5.21
CA ASN A 132 5.65 10.62 -6.31
C ASN A 132 5.44 9.11 -6.38
N ASP A 133 4.20 8.72 -6.63
CA ASP A 133 3.82 7.38 -7.03
C ASP A 133 3.24 7.40 -8.46
N LYS A 134 3.16 6.23 -9.09
CA LYS A 134 2.55 6.03 -10.40
C LYS A 134 1.25 5.25 -10.27
N ILE A 135 0.16 5.90 -10.64
CA ILE A 135 -1.15 5.27 -10.72
C ILE A 135 -1.15 4.30 -11.90
N SER A 136 -1.27 3.02 -11.60
CA SER A 136 -1.44 2.00 -12.63
C SER A 136 -2.93 1.77 -12.90
N LEU A 137 -3.34 1.86 -14.16
CA LEU A 137 -4.76 1.76 -14.55
C LEU A 137 -5.40 0.40 -14.20
N HIS A 138 -4.60 -0.67 -14.06
CA HIS A 138 -5.11 -1.99 -13.71
C HIS A 138 -5.82 -2.03 -12.34
N VAL A 139 -5.51 -1.08 -11.44
CA VAL A 139 -6.14 -0.95 -10.12
C VAL A 139 -7.65 -0.68 -10.23
N PHE A 140 -8.10 -0.14 -11.35
CA PHE A 140 -9.51 0.20 -11.59
C PHE A 140 -10.30 -0.91 -12.29
N PHE A 141 -9.64 -1.98 -12.74
CA PHE A 141 -10.35 -3.10 -13.34
C PHE A 141 -10.94 -3.98 -12.24
N THR A 142 -12.25 -4.22 -12.31
CA THR A 142 -12.92 -5.24 -11.52
C THR A 142 -12.53 -6.62 -12.05
N GLU A 143 -12.36 -7.62 -11.17
CA GLU A 143 -11.98 -8.99 -11.53
C GLU A 143 -12.90 -9.62 -12.60
N ASP A 144 -14.15 -9.17 -12.69
CA ASP A 144 -15.10 -9.67 -13.68
C ASP A 144 -14.91 -9.11 -15.10
N GLY A 145 -14.10 -8.05 -15.31
CA GLY A 145 -13.89 -7.43 -16.63
C GLY A 145 -15.18 -6.96 -17.34
N ARG A 146 -16.33 -7.07 -16.67
CA ARG A 146 -17.64 -6.67 -17.16
C ARG A 146 -17.75 -5.18 -16.92
N MET A 147 -17.47 -4.42 -17.96
CA MET A 147 -18.16 -3.15 -18.12
C MET A 147 -19.66 -3.46 -17.99
N GLU A 148 -20.35 -2.83 -17.04
CA GLU A 148 -21.80 -2.77 -17.10
C GLU A 148 -22.15 -2.21 -18.49
N ARG A 149 -23.02 -2.93 -19.20
CA ARG A 149 -23.38 -2.69 -20.61
C ARG A 149 -24.23 -1.42 -20.79
N GLY A 150 -23.98 -0.38 -19.99
CA GLY A 150 -24.76 0.86 -19.91
C GLY A 150 -24.11 2.11 -20.50
N SER A 151 -22.80 2.11 -20.81
CA SER A 151 -22.12 3.31 -21.34
C SER A 151 -21.13 3.01 -22.48
N PHE A 152 -21.46 2.05 -23.34
CA PHE A 152 -20.69 1.81 -24.57
C PHE A 152 -21.59 1.91 -25.82
N LEU A 153 -22.01 3.13 -26.14
CA LEU A 153 -22.61 3.63 -27.41
C LEU A 153 -22.51 5.17 -27.30
N GLU A 154 -22.02 6.01 -28.20
CA GLU A 154 -21.53 5.98 -29.58
C GLU A 154 -20.54 7.18 -29.69
N VAL A 155 -19.38 7.02 -30.33
CA VAL A 155 -18.83 8.14 -31.12
C VAL A 155 -19.00 7.74 -32.57
N THR A 156 -20.13 8.15 -33.13
CA THR A 156 -20.38 8.23 -34.56
C THR A 156 -21.00 9.62 -34.71
N SER A 157 -20.25 10.63 -35.11
CA SER A 157 -19.95 10.98 -36.50
C SER A 157 -18.84 12.03 -36.53
#